data_AF-A0A536WB27-F1
#
_entry.id   AF-A0A536WB27-F1
#
_cell.length_a   1.000
_cell.length_b   1.000
_cell.length_c   1.000
_cell.angle_alpha   90.00
_cell.angle_beta   90.00
_cell.angle_gamma   90.00
#
_symmetry.space_group_name_H-M   'P 1'
#
loop_
_entity.id
_entity.type
_entity.pdbx_description
1 polymer ?
#
loop_
_entity_poly.entity_id
_entity_poly.type
_entity_poly.pdbx_seq_one_letter_code
_entity_poly.pdbx_strand_id
1 'polypeptide(L)'
;MKAMLGFLTPLAKDAADPLQNAKNAAAWLRQLPALDVIGRQQHVIRALDRMRKGQHAIDLNRIAAIEFVDAALGADRRQLIKQYIENAESSPKLADRIWQALWEMSQEFTLTYQTALESALTQVANARWKAVLPLLFVRLVHFHGTDAKLRVFKHERWIPAKWIELHQIYLRSCELSCDRQPMVLPAAGAGAQPWSVEQEYLYVLLVHQLNTGNLGPAEVDWASSQLRAWSRRLA
;
A
#
# COMPACT_ATOMS: atom_id res chain seq x y z
N MET A 1 -39.97 -15.74 20.62
CA MET A 1 -39.20 -14.47 20.59
C MET A 1 -37.75 -14.84 20.29
N LYS A 2 -37.18 -14.26 19.22
CA LYS A 2 -35.94 -14.68 18.55
C LYS A 2 -34.69 -14.55 19.43
N ALA A 3 -33.79 -15.52 19.29
CA ALA A 3 -32.51 -15.62 19.96
C ALA A 3 -31.60 -14.40 19.74
N MET A 4 -30.89 -13.99 20.79
CA MET A 4 -29.89 -12.92 20.76
C MET A 4 -28.62 -13.38 20.03
N LEU A 5 -28.38 -12.70 18.91
CA LEU A 5 -27.11 -12.26 18.32
C LEU A 5 -25.82 -12.89 18.87
N GLY A 6 -25.17 -13.67 18.01
CA GLY A 6 -23.87 -14.29 18.24
C GLY A 6 -22.74 -13.26 18.38
N PHE A 7 -22.19 -13.18 19.58
CA PHE A 7 -20.94 -12.50 19.91
C PHE A 7 -19.90 -13.51 20.38
N LEU A 8 -19.63 -14.55 19.58
CA LEU A 8 -18.50 -15.45 19.78
C LEU A 8 -18.10 -16.03 18.42
N THR A 9 -17.38 -15.28 17.60
CA THR A 9 -16.53 -15.91 16.60
C THR A 9 -15.36 -16.53 17.37
N PRO A 10 -15.20 -17.86 17.38
CA PRO A 10 -14.06 -18.47 18.04
C PRO A 10 -12.79 -17.96 17.35
N LEU A 11 -11.79 -17.57 18.16
CA LEU A 11 -10.41 -17.41 17.70
C LEU A 11 -10.10 -18.63 16.84
N ALA A 12 -9.94 -18.44 15.53
CA ALA A 12 -9.74 -19.55 14.61
C ALA A 12 -8.47 -20.31 15.04
N LYS A 13 -8.67 -21.52 15.56
CA LYS A 13 -7.67 -22.60 15.64
C LYS A 13 -6.80 -22.56 14.39
N ASP A 14 -5.49 -22.38 14.54
CA ASP A 14 -4.44 -22.51 13.53
C ASP A 14 -4.95 -22.42 12.09
N ALA A 15 -5.53 -21.27 11.73
CA ALA A 15 -5.88 -21.02 10.35
C ALA A 15 -4.57 -21.00 9.57
N ALA A 16 -4.40 -21.97 8.68
CA ALA A 16 -3.26 -22.07 7.78
C ALA A 16 -2.90 -20.68 7.25
N ASP A 17 -1.62 -20.34 7.27
CA ASP A 17 -1.14 -19.00 6.94
C ASP A 17 -1.74 -18.51 5.61
N PRO A 18 -2.61 -17.49 5.64
CA PRO A 18 -3.32 -17.05 4.45
C PRO A 18 -2.38 -16.46 3.40
N LEU A 19 -1.17 -16.04 3.79
CA LEU A 19 -0.19 -15.41 2.91
C LEU A 19 0.91 -16.37 2.44
N GLN A 20 0.74 -17.68 2.63
CA GLN A 20 1.70 -18.67 2.15
C GLN A 20 1.92 -18.60 0.62
N ASN A 21 0.86 -18.29 -0.14
CA ASN A 21 0.90 -18.05 -1.58
C ASN A 21 -0.34 -17.25 -2.04
N ALA A 22 -0.30 -16.74 -3.27
CA ALA A 22 -1.39 -15.95 -3.84
C ALA A 22 -2.76 -16.68 -3.90
N LYS A 23 -2.77 -18.00 -4.11
CA LYS A 23 -4.01 -18.79 -4.16
C LYS A 23 -4.69 -18.83 -2.78
N ASN A 24 -3.92 -19.07 -1.72
CA ASN A 24 -4.43 -19.06 -0.35
C ASN A 24 -4.93 -17.65 0.01
N ALA A 25 -4.17 -16.61 -0.34
CA ALA A 25 -4.56 -15.23 -0.08
C ALA A 25 -5.88 -14.87 -0.79
N ALA A 26 -6.05 -15.31 -2.03
CA ALA A 26 -7.30 -15.13 -2.78
C ALA A 26 -8.49 -15.84 -2.14
N ALA A 27 -8.31 -17.10 -1.70
CA ALA A 27 -9.37 -17.85 -1.04
C ALA A 27 -9.77 -17.21 0.30
N TRP A 28 -8.79 -16.78 1.08
CA TRP A 28 -8.99 -16.11 2.35
C TRP A 28 -9.67 -14.75 2.20
N LEU A 29 -9.23 -13.90 1.25
CA LEU A 29 -9.85 -12.60 1.02
C LEU A 29 -11.34 -12.68 0.66
N ARG A 30 -11.77 -13.73 -0.04
CA ARG A 30 -13.19 -13.97 -0.36
C ARG A 30 -14.05 -14.31 0.87
N GLN A 31 -13.42 -14.77 1.95
CA GLN A 31 -14.11 -15.07 3.21
C GLN A 31 -14.28 -13.82 4.09
N LEU A 32 -13.55 -12.74 3.81
CA LEU A 32 -13.64 -11.51 4.57
C LEU A 32 -14.92 -10.73 4.22
N PRO A 33 -15.49 -9.97 5.16
CA PRO A 33 -16.69 -9.18 4.90
C PRO A 33 -16.44 -8.12 3.81
N ALA A 34 -17.07 -8.27 2.64
CA ALA A 34 -16.85 -7.37 1.50
C ALA A 34 -17.39 -5.95 1.72
N LEU A 35 -18.42 -5.79 2.57
CA LEU A 35 -19.07 -4.50 2.84
C LEU A 35 -18.39 -3.70 3.97
N ASP A 36 -17.60 -4.38 4.82
CA ASP A 36 -16.83 -3.73 5.88
C ASP A 36 -15.36 -3.59 5.44
N VAL A 37 -15.11 -2.56 4.64
CA VAL A 37 -13.78 -2.28 4.07
C VAL A 37 -12.72 -2.01 5.15
N ILE A 38 -13.10 -1.40 6.28
CA ILE A 38 -12.17 -1.14 7.39
C ILE A 38 -11.83 -2.44 8.11
N GLY A 39 -12.83 -3.25 8.46
CA GLY A 39 -12.61 -4.56 9.08
C GLY A 39 -11.78 -5.48 8.18
N ARG A 40 -12.06 -5.52 6.88
CA ARG A 40 -11.28 -6.26 5.89
C ARG A 40 -9.81 -5.82 5.86
N GLN A 41 -9.53 -4.52 5.91
CA GLN A 41 -8.16 -4.00 5.97
C GLN A 41 -7.46 -4.37 7.28
N GLN A 42 -8.15 -4.30 8.42
CA GLN A 42 -7.58 -4.72 9.70
C GLN A 42 -7.19 -6.20 9.72
N HIS A 43 -7.97 -7.06 9.07
CA HIS A 43 -7.61 -8.47 8.88
C HIS A 43 -6.34 -8.63 8.04
N VAL A 44 -6.19 -7.84 6.98
CA VAL A 44 -4.97 -7.80 6.15
C VAL A 44 -3.77 -7.30 6.94
N ILE A 45 -3.91 -6.22 7.69
CA ILE A 45 -2.83 -5.68 8.50
C ILE A 45 -2.31 -6.74 9.48
N ARG A 46 -3.22 -7.41 10.20
CA ARG A 46 -2.85 -8.50 11.12
C ARG A 46 -2.21 -9.70 10.43
N ALA A 47 -2.55 -9.99 9.18
CA ALA A 47 -1.96 -11.09 8.43
C ALA A 47 -0.54 -10.75 7.97
N LEU A 48 -0.34 -9.54 7.44
CA LEU A 48 0.97 -9.03 7.02
C LEU A 48 1.94 -8.93 8.21
N ASP A 49 1.47 -8.41 9.34
CA ASP A 49 2.28 -8.26 10.55
C ASP A 49 2.73 -9.62 11.11
N ARG A 50 1.78 -10.58 11.19
CA ARG A 50 2.10 -11.95 11.61
C ARG A 50 3.09 -12.63 10.67
N MET A 51 2.93 -12.44 9.36
CA MET A 51 3.88 -12.97 8.38
C MET A 51 5.28 -12.38 8.57
N ARG A 52 5.41 -11.06 8.70
CA ARG A 52 6.72 -10.40 8.90
C ARG A 52 7.41 -10.82 10.20
N LYS A 53 6.64 -11.01 11.28
CA LYS A 53 7.15 -11.46 12.59
C LYS A 53 7.36 -12.97 12.66
N GLY A 54 6.98 -13.71 11.61
CA GLY A 54 7.17 -15.14 11.53
C GLY A 54 8.65 -15.53 11.45
N GLN A 55 8.96 -16.78 11.78
CA GLN A 55 10.33 -17.30 11.75
C GLN A 55 10.88 -17.50 10.34
N HIS A 56 10.00 -17.57 9.34
CA HIS A 56 10.39 -17.84 7.95
C HIS A 56 10.60 -16.53 7.20
N ALA A 57 11.74 -16.42 6.51
CA ALA A 57 11.99 -15.32 5.58
C ALA A 57 10.88 -15.25 4.51
N ILE A 58 10.62 -14.05 4.00
CA ILE A 58 9.68 -13.85 2.90
C ILE A 58 10.27 -14.53 1.66
N ASP A 59 9.56 -15.49 1.08
CA ASP A 59 9.91 -16.17 -0.17
C ASP A 59 9.13 -15.58 -1.38
N LEU A 60 9.41 -16.10 -2.59
CA LEU A 60 8.72 -15.64 -3.81
C LEU A 60 7.19 -15.92 -3.78
N ASN A 61 6.73 -16.96 -3.07
CA ASN A 61 5.31 -17.25 -2.96
C ASN A 61 4.59 -16.23 -2.08
N ARG A 62 5.23 -15.83 -0.98
CA ARG A 62 4.77 -14.76 -0.11
C ARG A 62 4.78 -13.41 -0.80
N ILE A 63 5.79 -13.11 -1.63
CA ILE A 63 5.80 -11.92 -2.48
C ILE A 63 4.56 -11.88 -3.38
N ALA A 64 4.28 -12.98 -4.08
CA ALA A 64 3.08 -13.07 -4.91
C ALA A 64 1.77 -12.92 -4.09
N ALA A 65 1.75 -13.40 -2.84
CA ALA A 65 0.62 -13.22 -1.93
C ALA A 65 0.43 -11.75 -1.51
N ILE A 66 1.51 -11.06 -1.17
CA ILE A 66 1.52 -9.63 -0.82
C ILE A 66 0.98 -8.81 -2.00
N GLU A 67 1.51 -9.03 -3.20
CA GLU A 67 1.07 -8.34 -4.43
C GLU A 67 -0.40 -8.58 -4.75
N PHE A 68 -0.87 -9.82 -4.55
CA PHE A 68 -2.28 -10.15 -4.75
C PHE A 68 -3.17 -9.38 -3.78
N VAL A 69 -2.82 -9.36 -2.50
CA VAL A 69 -3.61 -8.67 -1.47
C VAL A 69 -3.59 -7.17 -1.67
N ASP A 70 -2.45 -6.59 -2.02
CA ASP A 70 -2.33 -5.18 -2.38
C ASP A 70 -3.30 -4.82 -3.52
N ALA A 71 -3.25 -5.56 -4.63
CA ALA A 71 -4.13 -5.34 -5.77
C ALA A 71 -5.62 -5.45 -5.38
N ALA A 72 -5.98 -6.48 -4.62
CA ALA A 72 -7.35 -6.75 -4.20
C ALA A 72 -7.94 -5.69 -3.26
N LEU A 73 -7.10 -4.95 -2.53
CA LEU A 73 -7.49 -3.84 -1.65
C LEU A 73 -7.50 -2.48 -2.37
N GLY A 74 -7.11 -2.41 -3.65
CA GLY A 74 -7.05 -1.15 -4.38
C GLY A 74 -8.41 -0.45 -4.49
N ALA A 75 -9.50 -1.20 -4.62
CA ALA A 75 -10.86 -0.64 -4.64
C ALA A 75 -11.26 -0.09 -3.26
N ASP A 76 -11.03 -0.86 -2.21
CA ASP A 76 -11.31 -0.49 -0.82
C ASP A 76 -10.59 0.81 -0.44
N ARG A 77 -9.32 0.98 -0.85
CA ARG A 77 -8.55 2.22 -0.67
C ARG A 77 -9.21 3.43 -1.34
N ARG A 78 -9.62 3.29 -2.60
CA ARG A 78 -10.29 4.38 -3.33
C ARG A 78 -11.63 4.76 -2.70
N GLN A 79 -12.38 3.76 -2.23
CA GLN A 79 -13.64 3.99 -1.52
C GLN A 79 -13.41 4.78 -0.23
N LEU A 80 -12.42 4.39 0.58
CA LEU A 80 -12.11 5.10 1.83
C LEU A 80 -11.60 6.52 1.58
N ILE A 81 -10.76 6.76 0.56
CA ILE A 81 -10.33 8.12 0.20
C ILE A 81 -11.55 8.98 -0.16
N LYS A 82 -12.47 8.45 -0.98
CA LYS A 82 -13.71 9.14 -1.32
C LYS A 82 -14.54 9.47 -0.08
N GLN A 83 -14.76 8.50 0.80
CA GLN A 83 -15.50 8.70 2.05
C GLN A 83 -14.81 9.70 2.99
N TYR A 84 -13.48 9.72 3.06
CA TYR A 84 -12.74 10.71 3.82
C TYR A 84 -13.04 12.13 3.32
N ILE A 85 -12.94 12.34 2.00
CA ILE A 85 -13.17 13.65 1.37
C ILE A 85 -14.62 14.11 1.61
N GLU A 86 -15.60 13.23 1.42
CA GLU A 86 -17.03 13.55 1.60
C GLU A 86 -17.40 13.92 3.05
N ASN A 87 -16.62 13.45 4.02
CA ASN A 87 -16.90 13.64 5.46
C ASN A 87 -15.95 14.62 6.14
N ALA A 88 -14.96 15.17 5.43
CA ALA A 88 -13.90 15.99 6.03
C ALA A 88 -14.43 17.20 6.82
N GLU A 89 -15.47 17.86 6.30
CA GLU A 89 -16.09 19.03 6.92
C GLU A 89 -17.31 18.66 7.78
N SER A 90 -18.15 17.76 7.27
CA SER A 90 -19.46 17.45 7.85
C SER A 90 -19.40 16.48 9.03
N SER A 91 -18.39 15.62 9.09
CA SER A 91 -18.23 14.60 10.13
C SER A 91 -16.75 14.35 10.49
N PRO A 92 -16.07 15.32 11.15
CA PRO A 92 -14.63 15.25 11.39
C PRO A 92 -14.18 14.00 12.15
N LYS A 93 -14.95 13.53 13.14
CA LYS A 93 -14.65 12.30 13.88
C LYS A 93 -14.66 11.04 13.00
N LEU A 94 -15.56 10.99 12.01
CA LEU A 94 -15.61 9.88 11.06
C LEU A 94 -14.45 9.98 10.06
N ALA A 95 -14.21 11.19 9.54
CA ALA A 95 -13.08 11.46 8.65
C ALA A 95 -11.74 11.06 9.31
N ASP A 96 -11.53 11.39 10.58
CA ASP A 96 -10.33 11.00 11.31
C ASP A 96 -10.16 9.47 11.43
N ARG A 97 -11.24 8.73 11.68
CA ARG A 97 -11.20 7.26 11.72
C ARG A 97 -10.86 6.66 10.36
N ILE A 98 -11.43 7.20 9.29
CA ILE A 98 -11.13 6.75 7.93
C ILE A 98 -9.68 7.06 7.56
N TRP A 99 -9.21 8.28 7.88
CA TRP A 99 -7.83 8.67 7.67
C TRP A 99 -6.87 7.75 8.41
N GLN A 100 -7.17 7.44 9.68
CA GLN A 100 -6.37 6.52 10.49
C GLN A 100 -6.31 5.12 9.84
N ALA A 101 -7.43 4.58 9.37
CA ALA A 101 -7.45 3.28 8.68
C ALA A 101 -6.61 3.28 7.39
N LEU A 102 -6.70 4.35 6.58
CA LEU A 102 -5.87 4.52 5.39
C LEU A 102 -4.38 4.59 5.74
N TRP A 103 -4.04 5.34 6.79
CA TRP A 103 -2.68 5.53 7.25
C TRP A 103 -2.05 4.25 7.82
N GLU A 104 -2.76 3.54 8.70
CA GLU A 104 -2.31 2.27 9.27
C GLU A 104 -2.03 1.23 8.18
N MET A 105 -2.92 1.13 7.20
CA MET A 105 -2.70 0.25 6.06
C MET A 105 -1.49 0.67 5.22
N SER A 106 -1.28 1.97 4.99
CA SER A 106 -0.12 2.43 4.23
C SER A 106 1.19 2.13 4.97
N GLN A 107 1.24 2.32 6.29
CA GLN A 107 2.42 1.97 7.10
C GLN A 107 2.71 0.47 7.01
N GLU A 108 1.67 -0.35 7.14
CA GLU A 108 1.82 -1.79 7.13
C GLU A 108 2.33 -2.33 5.79
N PHE A 109 1.85 -1.78 4.67
CA PHE A 109 2.37 -2.14 3.36
C PHE A 109 3.79 -1.62 3.14
N THR A 110 4.13 -0.42 3.60
CA THR A 110 5.52 0.08 3.57
C THR A 110 6.47 -0.90 4.25
N LEU A 111 6.15 -1.31 5.49
CA LEU A 111 6.95 -2.29 6.23
C LEU A 111 7.03 -3.64 5.52
N THR A 112 5.91 -4.11 4.97
CA THR A 112 5.86 -5.37 4.22
C THR A 112 6.74 -5.36 2.99
N TYR A 113 6.61 -4.34 2.14
CA TYR A 113 7.40 -4.22 0.92
C TYR A 113 8.88 -3.99 1.22
N GLN A 114 9.20 -3.26 2.30
CA GLN A 114 10.57 -3.13 2.78
C GLN A 114 11.17 -4.48 3.18
N THR A 115 10.50 -5.26 4.03
CA THR A 115 11.01 -6.60 4.43
C THR A 115 11.12 -7.56 3.24
N ALA A 116 10.17 -7.50 2.31
CA ALA A 116 10.22 -8.31 1.08
C ALA A 116 11.39 -7.90 0.18
N LEU A 117 11.64 -6.59 0.04
CA LEU A 117 12.76 -6.05 -0.72
C LEU A 117 14.10 -6.44 -0.10
N GLU A 118 14.25 -6.30 1.21
CA GLU A 118 15.44 -6.73 1.95
C GLU A 118 15.72 -8.22 1.72
N SER A 119 14.69 -9.06 1.83
CA SER A 119 14.80 -10.51 1.53
C SER A 119 15.27 -10.75 0.08
N ALA A 120 14.69 -10.06 -0.90
CA ALA A 120 15.06 -10.19 -2.30
C ALA A 120 16.49 -9.72 -2.59
N LEU A 121 16.96 -8.66 -1.92
CA LEU A 121 18.31 -8.12 -2.08
C LEU A 121 19.39 -9.10 -1.61
N THR A 122 19.12 -9.91 -0.57
CA THR A 122 20.04 -10.99 -0.15
C THR A 122 20.20 -12.09 -1.20
N GLN A 123 19.27 -12.18 -2.15
CA GLN A 123 19.18 -13.22 -3.18
C GLN A 123 19.43 -12.69 -4.60
N VAL A 124 20.03 -11.51 -4.75
CA VAL A 124 20.16 -10.80 -6.05
C VAL A 124 20.90 -11.61 -7.14
N ALA A 125 21.77 -12.56 -6.75
CA ALA A 125 22.45 -13.45 -7.68
C ALA A 125 21.50 -14.45 -8.37
N ASN A 126 20.33 -14.71 -7.78
CA ASN A 126 19.31 -15.60 -8.34
C ASN A 126 18.39 -14.82 -9.28
N ALA A 127 18.31 -15.23 -10.55
CA ALA A 127 17.54 -14.56 -11.59
C ALA A 127 16.05 -14.39 -11.25
N ARG A 128 15.43 -15.37 -10.56
CA ARG A 128 14.00 -15.29 -10.17
C ARG A 128 13.76 -14.19 -9.13
N TRP A 129 14.70 -14.01 -8.22
CA TRP A 129 14.67 -12.94 -7.22
C TRP A 129 15.00 -11.59 -7.83
N LYS A 130 15.97 -11.54 -8.73
CA LYS A 130 16.28 -10.32 -9.49
C LYS A 130 15.07 -9.82 -10.28
N ALA A 131 14.26 -10.72 -10.85
CA ALA A 131 13.09 -10.36 -11.65
C ALA A 131 11.96 -9.68 -10.85
N VAL A 132 11.86 -9.89 -9.53
CA VAL A 132 10.81 -9.27 -8.71
C VAL A 132 11.22 -7.92 -8.11
N LEU A 133 12.52 -7.60 -8.07
CA LEU A 133 13.04 -6.37 -7.47
C LEU A 133 12.36 -5.08 -8.00
N PRO A 134 12.17 -4.88 -9.32
CA PRO A 134 11.56 -3.64 -9.81
C PRO A 134 10.16 -3.42 -9.25
N LEU A 135 9.34 -4.47 -9.16
CA LEU A 135 7.98 -4.35 -8.63
C LEU A 135 8.01 -4.01 -7.13
N LEU A 136 8.90 -4.63 -6.37
CA LEU A 136 9.05 -4.34 -4.94
C LEU A 136 9.45 -2.87 -4.70
N PHE A 137 10.38 -2.34 -5.49
CA PHE A 137 10.73 -0.91 -5.42
C PHE A 137 9.54 -0.01 -5.78
N VAL A 138 8.87 -0.27 -6.90
CA VAL A 138 7.70 0.52 -7.34
C VAL A 138 6.62 0.55 -6.26
N ARG A 139 6.30 -0.60 -5.66
CA ARG A 139 5.27 -0.68 -4.61
C ARG A 139 5.71 -0.03 -3.30
N LEU A 140 6.98 -0.17 -2.91
CA LEU A 140 7.48 0.51 -1.71
C LEU A 140 7.35 2.03 -1.85
N VAL A 141 7.84 2.60 -2.96
CA VAL A 141 7.73 4.05 -3.23
C VAL A 141 6.27 4.49 -3.37
N HIS A 142 5.41 3.65 -3.92
CA HIS A 142 3.98 3.92 -3.98
C HIS A 142 3.32 4.13 -2.60
N PHE A 143 3.68 3.31 -1.60
CA PHE A 143 3.14 3.48 -0.25
C PHE A 143 3.75 4.68 0.48
N HIS A 144 4.99 5.06 0.18
CA HIS A 144 5.52 6.37 0.54
C HIS A 144 4.69 7.52 -0.08
N GLY A 145 4.34 7.44 -1.36
CA GLY A 145 3.47 8.44 -2.00
C GLY A 145 2.06 8.49 -1.41
N THR A 146 1.55 7.35 -0.94
CA THR A 146 0.27 7.28 -0.22
C THR A 146 0.37 7.99 1.13
N ASP A 147 1.41 7.73 1.92
CA ASP A 147 1.65 8.43 3.19
C ASP A 147 1.81 9.94 2.98
N ALA A 148 2.61 10.35 1.99
CA ALA A 148 2.78 11.76 1.60
C ALA A 148 1.42 12.45 1.37
N LYS A 149 0.56 11.84 0.55
CA LYS A 149 -0.77 12.37 0.26
C LYS A 149 -1.65 12.47 1.52
N LEU A 150 -1.65 11.44 2.37
CA LEU A 150 -2.42 11.44 3.61
C LEU A 150 -1.94 12.54 4.57
N ARG A 151 -0.64 12.79 4.66
CA ARG A 151 -0.09 13.90 5.45
C ARG A 151 -0.52 15.26 4.91
N VAL A 152 -0.46 15.45 3.59
CA VAL A 152 -0.91 16.69 2.94
C VAL A 152 -2.40 16.96 3.20
N PHE A 153 -3.25 15.94 3.27
CA PHE A 153 -4.66 16.11 3.65
C PHE A 153 -4.88 16.74 5.03
N LYS A 154 -3.91 16.63 5.94
CA LYS A 154 -3.92 17.23 7.28
C LYS A 154 -2.94 18.40 7.43
N HIS A 155 -2.40 18.89 6.31
CA HIS A 155 -1.34 19.92 6.27
C HIS A 155 -0.06 19.52 7.04
N GLU A 156 0.14 18.22 7.24
CA GLU A 156 1.30 17.69 7.93
C GLU A 156 2.51 17.57 6.99
N ARG A 157 3.71 17.68 7.57
CA ARG A 157 4.98 17.54 6.84
C ARG A 157 5.67 16.25 7.25
N TRP A 158 6.42 15.68 6.32
CA TRP A 158 7.39 14.65 6.65
C TRP A 158 8.52 15.20 7.50
N ILE A 159 8.97 14.37 8.42
CA ILE A 159 10.24 14.57 9.11
C ILE A 159 11.41 14.33 8.13
N PRO A 160 12.59 14.95 8.34
CA PRO A 160 13.73 14.79 7.45
C PRO A 160 14.14 13.33 7.19
N ALA A 161 14.03 12.46 8.20
CA ALA A 161 14.39 11.04 8.06
C ALA A 161 13.57 10.32 6.97
N LYS A 162 12.29 10.68 6.78
CA LYS A 162 11.44 10.08 5.74
C LYS A 162 11.88 10.45 4.33
N TRP A 163 12.40 11.67 4.15
CA TRP A 163 12.99 12.10 2.88
C TRP A 163 14.27 11.34 2.56
N ILE A 164 15.14 11.16 3.56
CA ILE A 164 16.38 10.39 3.42
C ILE A 164 16.06 8.94 3.03
N GLU A 165 15.13 8.31 3.74
CA GLU A 165 14.66 6.94 3.46
C GLU A 165 14.14 6.81 2.01
N LEU A 166 13.23 7.67 1.58
CA LEU A 166 12.70 7.67 0.22
C LEU A 166 13.81 7.82 -0.84
N HIS A 167 14.73 8.76 -0.62
CA HIS A 167 15.81 9.03 -1.57
C HIS A 167 16.78 7.85 -1.67
N GLN A 168 17.11 7.22 -0.54
CA GLN A 168 17.95 6.01 -0.52
C GLN A 168 17.31 4.85 -1.27
N ILE A 169 16.00 4.65 -1.12
CA ILE A 169 15.25 3.63 -1.87
C ILE A 169 15.36 3.89 -3.38
N TYR A 170 15.17 5.15 -3.80
CA TYR A 170 15.29 5.52 -5.21
C TYR A 170 16.71 5.30 -5.76
N LEU A 171 17.74 5.81 -5.08
CA LEU A 171 19.14 5.62 -5.48
C LEU A 171 19.50 4.14 -5.58
N ARG A 172 19.05 3.32 -4.61
CA ARG A 172 19.27 1.88 -4.64
C ARG A 172 18.61 1.20 -5.84
N SER A 173 17.45 1.70 -6.26
CA SER A 173 16.80 1.21 -7.48
C SER A 173 17.59 1.56 -8.74
N CYS A 174 18.23 2.75 -8.80
CA CYS A 174 19.11 3.15 -9.90
C CYS A 174 20.38 2.28 -9.96
N GLU A 175 21.01 2.01 -8.82
CA GLU A 175 22.20 1.14 -8.73
C GLU A 175 21.93 -0.26 -9.28
N LEU A 176 20.69 -0.75 -9.13
CA LEU A 176 20.24 -2.05 -9.63
C LEU A 176 19.56 -1.98 -11.00
N SER A 177 19.55 -0.80 -11.63
CA SER A 177 18.91 -0.52 -12.93
C SER A 177 17.42 -0.91 -12.97
N CYS A 178 16.74 -0.78 -11.84
CA CYS A 178 15.31 -1.05 -11.67
C CYS A 178 14.46 0.22 -11.78
N ASP A 179 15.08 1.39 -11.68
CA ASP A 179 14.44 2.70 -11.53
C ASP A 179 13.44 3.05 -12.64
N ARG A 180 13.77 2.67 -13.88
CA ARG A 180 12.96 2.97 -15.09
C ARG A 180 12.13 1.81 -15.59
N GLN A 181 12.16 0.66 -14.94
CA GLN A 181 11.42 -0.51 -15.41
C GLN A 181 9.92 -0.35 -15.10
N PRO A 182 9.05 -0.37 -16.13
CA PRO A 182 7.62 -0.19 -15.93
C PRO A 182 6.99 -1.47 -15.36
N MET A 183 6.42 -1.38 -14.16
CA MET A 183 5.84 -2.52 -13.44
C MET A 183 4.35 -2.33 -13.17
N VAL A 184 3.61 -3.43 -13.23
CA VAL A 184 2.20 -3.48 -12.84
C VAL A 184 1.99 -4.64 -11.87
N LEU A 185 1.11 -4.46 -10.88
CA LEU A 185 0.70 -5.58 -10.03
C LEU A 185 0.03 -6.65 -10.90
N PRO A 186 0.46 -7.92 -10.85
CA PRO A 186 -0.09 -8.97 -11.70
C PRO A 186 -1.62 -9.14 -11.58
N ALA A 187 -2.17 -8.91 -10.39
CA ALA A 187 -3.59 -9.05 -10.09
C ALA A 187 -4.41 -7.75 -10.25
N ALA A 188 -3.83 -6.64 -10.75
CA ALA A 188 -4.53 -5.36 -10.86
C ALA A 188 -5.53 -5.27 -12.05
N GLY A 189 -5.56 -6.29 -12.92
CA GLY A 189 -6.49 -6.39 -14.05
C GLY A 189 -6.00 -5.71 -15.33
N ALA A 190 -6.71 -5.96 -16.44
CA ALA A 190 -6.25 -5.61 -17.80
C ALA A 190 -6.12 -4.10 -18.09
N GLY A 191 -6.74 -3.23 -17.29
CA GLY A 191 -6.64 -1.77 -17.42
C GLY A 191 -5.57 -1.12 -16.54
N ALA A 192 -4.85 -1.92 -15.73
CA ALA A 192 -3.86 -1.41 -14.81
C ALA A 192 -2.69 -0.77 -15.55
N GLN A 193 -2.36 0.45 -15.16
CA GLN A 193 -1.29 1.21 -15.77
C GLN A 193 0.04 0.84 -15.12
N PRO A 194 1.11 0.59 -15.90
CA PRO A 194 2.42 0.32 -15.34
C PRO A 194 3.06 1.60 -14.82
N TRP A 195 3.91 1.46 -13.80
CA TRP A 195 4.66 2.53 -13.15
C TRP A 195 6.11 2.14 -12.96
N SER A 196 7.03 3.08 -13.17
CA SER A 196 8.44 2.93 -12.79
C SER A 196 8.70 3.53 -11.40
N VAL A 197 9.85 3.20 -10.80
CA VAL A 197 10.26 3.75 -9.49
C VAL A 197 10.48 5.25 -9.62
N GLU A 198 11.06 5.71 -10.73
CA GLU A 198 11.27 7.13 -11.03
C GLU A 198 9.95 7.91 -11.08
N GLN A 199 8.92 7.37 -11.76
CA GLN A 199 7.60 8.01 -11.84
C GLN A 199 6.89 8.06 -10.48
N GLU A 200 7.02 7.00 -9.68
CA GLU A 200 6.54 6.94 -8.31
C GLU A 200 7.25 7.96 -7.42
N TYR A 201 8.58 8.03 -7.49
CA TYR A 201 9.41 8.96 -6.74
C TYR A 201 9.09 10.42 -7.06
N LEU A 202 9.05 10.78 -8.35
CA LEU A 202 8.68 12.12 -8.80
C LEU A 202 7.30 12.53 -8.32
N TYR A 203 6.33 11.62 -8.34
CA TYR A 203 5.01 11.91 -7.78
C TYR A 203 5.09 12.24 -6.29
N VAL A 204 5.85 11.48 -5.49
CA VAL A 204 5.98 11.76 -4.05
C VAL A 204 6.57 13.16 -3.83
N LEU A 205 7.62 13.52 -4.58
CA LEU A 205 8.21 14.86 -4.49
C LEU A 205 7.19 15.96 -4.78
N LEU A 206 6.39 15.79 -5.84
CA LEU A 206 5.41 16.76 -6.30
C LEU A 206 4.21 16.87 -5.35
N VAL A 207 3.71 15.77 -4.80
CA VAL A 207 2.59 15.78 -3.85
C VAL A 207 2.91 16.59 -2.61
N HIS A 208 4.13 16.49 -2.09
CA HIS A 208 4.52 17.29 -0.93
C HIS A 208 4.53 18.79 -1.21
N GLN A 209 4.68 19.22 -2.47
CA GLN A 209 4.58 20.64 -2.84
C GLN A 209 3.13 21.17 -2.74
N LEU A 210 2.13 20.29 -2.65
CA LEU A 210 0.74 20.68 -2.44
C LEU A 210 0.45 21.11 -1.00
N ASN A 211 1.38 20.93 -0.03
CA ASN A 211 1.18 21.37 1.35
C ASN A 211 1.36 22.89 1.50
N THR A 212 0.46 23.65 0.89
CA THR A 212 0.42 25.12 0.88
C THR A 212 -0.35 25.70 2.05
N GLY A 213 -1.05 24.86 2.83
CA GLY A 213 -1.88 25.27 3.98
C GLY A 213 -3.31 25.72 3.63
N ASN A 214 -3.63 25.92 2.34
CA ASN A 214 -4.92 26.46 1.91
C ASN A 214 -5.78 25.49 1.10
N LEU A 215 -5.25 24.30 0.77
CA LEU A 215 -5.99 23.29 0.02
C LEU A 215 -6.74 22.35 0.96
N GLY A 216 -8.03 22.13 0.71
CA GLY A 216 -8.83 21.10 1.36
C GLY A 216 -8.60 19.70 0.76
N PRO A 217 -9.07 18.62 1.43
CA PRO A 217 -8.88 17.25 0.96
C PRO A 217 -9.33 16.97 -0.49
N ALA A 218 -10.46 17.53 -0.92
CA ALA A 218 -10.96 17.38 -2.28
C ALA A 218 -10.00 17.99 -3.32
N GLU A 219 -9.47 19.18 -3.03
CA GLU A 219 -8.55 19.89 -3.92
C GLU A 219 -7.19 19.20 -3.97
N VAL A 220 -6.69 18.71 -2.83
CA VAL A 220 -5.48 17.89 -2.76
C VAL A 220 -5.64 16.59 -3.55
N ASP A 221 -6.80 15.92 -3.45
CA ASP A 221 -7.07 14.69 -4.19
C ASP A 221 -7.08 14.93 -5.71
N TRP A 222 -7.79 15.98 -6.13
CA TRP A 222 -7.84 16.41 -7.52
C TRP A 222 -6.44 16.77 -8.04
N ALA A 223 -5.71 17.63 -7.34
CA ALA A 223 -4.35 18.03 -7.74
C ALA A 223 -3.41 16.84 -7.79
N SER A 224 -3.47 15.93 -6.81
CA SER A 224 -2.71 14.68 -6.80
C SER A 224 -3.03 13.80 -8.02
N SER A 225 -4.28 13.76 -8.49
CA SER A 225 -4.64 13.01 -9.69
C SER A 225 -3.99 13.60 -10.96
N GLN A 226 -3.87 14.94 -11.04
CA GLN A 226 -3.18 15.63 -12.13
C GLN A 226 -1.67 15.37 -12.06
N LEU A 227 -1.07 15.47 -10.86
CA LEU A 227 0.34 15.15 -10.65
C LEU A 227 0.67 13.71 -11.06
N ARG A 228 -0.21 12.74 -10.78
CA ARG A 228 -0.06 11.37 -11.32
C ARG A 228 -0.17 11.29 -12.82
N ALA A 229 -1.07 12.06 -13.44
CA ALA A 229 -1.15 12.08 -14.90
C ALA A 229 0.11 12.66 -15.54
N TRP A 230 0.70 13.69 -14.93
CA TRP A 230 1.91 14.34 -15.43
C TRP A 230 3.19 13.56 -15.14
N SER A 231 3.37 13.00 -13.94
CA SER A 231 4.60 12.28 -13.60
C SER A 231 4.86 11.09 -14.51
N ARG A 232 3.81 10.48 -15.07
CA ARG A 232 3.92 9.44 -16.12
C ARG A 232 4.54 9.92 -17.42
N ARG A 233 4.45 11.22 -17.73
CA ARG A 233 4.98 11.81 -18.97
C ARG A 233 6.38 12.40 -18.78
N LEU A 234 6.84 12.53 -17.54
CA LEU A 234 8.09 13.22 -17.19
C LEU A 234 9.29 12.29 -17.07
N ALA A 235 9.10 10.98 -17.22
CA ALA A 235 10.14 9.96 -17.16
C ALA A 235 10.07 9.08 -18.40
#